data_AF-A0A2E7P3A8-F1
#
_entry.id   AF-A0A2E7P3A8-F1
#
_cell.length_a   1.000
_cell.length_b   1.000
_cell.length_c   1.000
_cell.angle_alpha   90.00
_cell.angle_beta   90.00
_cell.angle_gamma   90.00
#
_symmetry.space_group_name_H-M   'P 1'
#
loop_
_entity.id
_entity.type
_entity.pdbx_description
1 polymer ?
#
loop_
_entity_poly.entity_id
_entity_poly.type
_entity_poly.pdbx_seq_one_letter_code
_entity_poly.pdbx_strand_id
1 'polypeptide(L)'
;MFRTQQSRSGNDLRFSLLILPGLRRAGMVVRLLMCSVLLLALTALSGKLSEAQAAGSTAGKHRAASSGAKGRNRSVRKKAALPAKARTPARGRRRGRAAAAAAAAGATAATAAAVASPATSATAITTNTKPELLPRCGFTEASRRHIFSRGVYVLDEETNTPLFERNADTVAPIASVTKLMTAIVWLDQKSLPMANRLEVTEDDLDNLKFTHSRLNVGASLSRADMLHIALMSSENRAAAAMSRDYPGGRPAFIAAMNARAQALGMPHTHFENGTGLSPENVSTPRELAELVK
;
A
#
# COMPACT_ATOMS: atom_id res chain seq x y z
N MET A 1 4.91 17.80 32.36
CA MET A 1 5.74 19.03 32.36
C MET A 1 6.89 18.81 31.37
N PHE A 2 6.64 18.97 30.07
CA PHE A 2 7.65 18.84 29.03
C PHE A 2 7.86 20.20 28.37
N ARG A 3 9.04 20.76 28.60
CA ARG A 3 9.46 22.09 28.17
C ARG A 3 10.20 21.93 26.84
N THR A 4 9.69 22.57 25.80
CA THR A 4 10.34 22.72 24.49
C THR A 4 11.59 23.59 24.64
N GLN A 5 12.75 23.08 24.21
CA GLN A 5 13.95 23.87 23.98
C GLN A 5 14.20 23.95 22.48
N GLN A 6 14.01 25.16 21.96
CA GLN A 6 14.17 25.57 20.59
C GLN A 6 15.60 26.10 20.45
N SER A 7 16.49 25.36 19.79
CA SER A 7 17.85 25.83 19.49
C SER A 7 17.91 26.38 18.07
N ARG A 8 18.20 27.68 17.99
CA ARG A 8 18.56 28.42 16.77
C ARG A 8 20.03 28.20 16.45
N SER A 9 20.30 27.79 15.22
CA SER A 9 21.56 27.97 14.49
C SER A 9 21.16 27.77 13.02
N GLY A 10 21.15 28.76 12.14
CA GLY A 10 22.17 29.76 11.90
C GLY A 10 22.96 29.33 10.66
N ASN A 11 22.35 29.42 9.48
CA ASN A 11 23.04 29.48 8.18
C ASN A 11 22.07 29.97 7.09
N ASP A 12 22.01 31.30 6.97
CA ASP A 12 21.47 32.02 5.83
C ASP A 12 22.42 31.85 4.63
N LEU A 13 22.06 31.01 3.64
CA LEU A 13 22.55 31.17 2.27
C LEU A 13 21.45 31.75 1.41
N ARG A 14 21.47 33.07 1.26
CA ARG A 14 20.67 33.82 0.30
C ARG A 14 21.19 33.55 -1.11
N PHE A 15 20.48 32.71 -1.87
CA PHE A 15 20.57 32.74 -3.33
C PHE A 15 19.85 34.00 -3.83
N SER A 16 20.61 35.07 -4.05
CA SER A 16 20.16 36.26 -4.78
C SER A 16 19.87 35.89 -6.23
N LEU A 17 18.61 35.58 -6.55
CA LEU A 17 18.13 35.60 -7.91
C LEU A 17 17.77 37.05 -8.26
N LEU A 18 18.67 37.69 -9.02
CA LEU A 18 18.48 39.00 -9.66
C LEU A 18 17.28 38.95 -10.61
N ILE A 19 16.08 39.23 -10.09
CA ILE A 19 14.89 39.49 -10.90
C ILE A 19 14.80 41.02 -11.06
N LEU A 20 14.88 41.48 -12.31
CA LEU A 20 14.71 42.88 -12.71
C LEU A 20 13.47 43.51 -12.06
N PRO A 21 13.55 44.74 -11.52
CA PRO A 21 12.46 45.36 -10.75
C PRO A 21 11.23 45.81 -11.58
N GLY A 22 11.19 45.54 -12.90
CA GLY A 22 10.10 45.96 -13.79
C GLY A 22 8.86 45.07 -13.80
N LEU A 23 8.93 43.82 -13.32
CA LEU A 23 7.88 42.83 -13.63
C LEU A 23 6.64 42.87 -12.72
N ARG A 24 6.64 43.65 -11.64
CA ARG A 24 5.52 43.68 -10.68
C ARG A 24 4.40 44.67 -11.03
N ARG A 25 4.59 45.59 -11.98
CA ARG A 25 3.56 46.59 -12.39
C ARG A 25 2.92 46.36 -13.76
N ALA A 26 3.40 45.39 -14.53
CA ALA A 26 2.83 45.10 -15.85
C ALA A 26 1.55 44.24 -15.73
N GLY A 27 0.47 44.73 -16.35
CA GLY A 27 -0.81 44.01 -16.41
C GLY A 27 -0.70 42.67 -17.17
N MET A 28 -1.67 41.79 -16.93
CA MET A 28 -1.68 40.40 -17.43
C MET A 28 -1.46 40.29 -18.95
N VAL A 29 -1.97 41.26 -19.72
CA VAL A 29 -1.83 41.32 -21.19
C VAL A 29 -0.38 41.57 -21.63
N VAL A 30 0.37 42.41 -20.90
CA VAL A 30 1.79 42.71 -21.21
C VAL A 30 2.69 41.50 -20.89
N ARG A 31 2.34 40.73 -19.85
CA ARG A 31 3.06 39.49 -19.49
C ARG A 31 2.84 38.38 -20.53
N LEU A 32 1.62 38.27 -21.07
CA LEU A 32 1.30 37.33 -22.14
C LEU A 32 1.99 37.68 -23.46
N LEU A 33 2.02 38.96 -23.84
CA LEU A 33 2.75 39.45 -25.02
C LEU A 33 4.27 39.26 -24.90
N MET A 34 4.85 39.50 -23.72
CA MET A 34 6.29 39.25 -23.52
C MET A 34 6.63 37.75 -23.56
N CYS A 35 5.77 36.87 -23.05
CA CYS A 35 5.96 35.42 -23.17
C CYS A 35 5.85 34.95 -24.63
N SER A 36 4.91 35.49 -25.41
CA SER A 36 4.79 35.10 -26.83
C SER A 36 6.01 35.55 -27.64
N VAL A 37 6.54 36.74 -27.38
CA VAL A 37 7.76 37.24 -28.04
C VAL A 37 8.98 36.41 -27.62
N LEU A 38 9.08 35.99 -26.36
CA LEU A 38 10.16 35.12 -25.88
C LEU A 38 10.10 33.72 -26.51
N LEU A 39 8.90 33.14 -26.66
CA LEU A 39 8.72 31.85 -27.35
C LEU A 39 9.07 31.93 -28.84
N LEU A 40 8.71 33.02 -29.52
CA LEU A 40 9.10 33.27 -30.91
C LEU A 40 10.62 33.44 -31.06
N ALA A 41 11.29 34.11 -30.12
CA ALA A 41 12.75 34.26 -30.13
C ALA A 41 13.50 32.93 -29.94
N LEU A 42 12.97 31.98 -29.15
CA LEU A 42 13.58 30.66 -28.98
C LEU A 42 13.44 29.77 -30.23
N THR A 43 12.35 29.89 -30.99
CA THR A 43 12.17 29.14 -32.24
C THR A 43 13.09 29.62 -33.37
N ALA A 44 13.53 30.88 -33.34
CA ALA A 44 14.48 31.43 -34.31
C ALA A 44 15.94 30.98 -34.09
N LEU A 45 16.26 30.35 -32.95
CA LEU A 45 17.62 29.91 -32.61
C LEU A 45 17.89 28.43 -32.91
N SER A 46 16.87 27.64 -33.26
CA SER A 46 17.01 26.21 -33.59
C SER A 46 17.13 25.91 -35.10
N GLY A 47 17.21 26.95 -35.93
CA GLY A 47 17.16 26.84 -37.40
C GLY A 47 18.50 26.83 -38.13
N LYS A 48 19.64 26.73 -37.45
CA LYS A 48 20.96 26.66 -38.12
C LYS A 48 21.88 25.66 -37.43
N LEU A 49 21.80 24.40 -37.83
CA LEU A 49 22.86 23.38 -37.73
C LEU A 49 22.41 22.14 -38.55
N SER A 50 22.46 22.27 -39.87
CA SER A 50 22.43 21.13 -40.78
C SER A 50 23.11 21.54 -42.09
N GLU A 51 24.42 21.29 -42.18
CA GLU A 51 25.16 20.85 -43.37
C GLU A 51 26.68 20.87 -43.12
N ALA A 52 27.38 19.93 -43.78
CA ALA A 52 28.84 19.67 -43.77
C ALA A 52 29.35 18.80 -42.60
N GLN A 53 30.02 17.65 -42.76
CA GLN A 53 30.84 17.16 -43.87
C GLN A 53 30.78 15.63 -43.98
N ALA A 54 30.62 15.15 -45.22
CA ALA A 54 31.20 13.90 -45.68
C ALA A 54 32.55 14.24 -46.35
N ALA A 55 33.65 13.59 -45.95
CA ALA A 55 34.81 13.28 -46.79
C ALA A 55 35.85 12.43 -46.04
N GLY A 56 36.04 11.19 -46.50
CA GLY A 56 37.34 10.52 -46.65
C GLY A 56 38.03 9.89 -45.43
N SER A 57 38.09 8.56 -45.39
CA SER A 57 39.36 7.85 -45.67
C SER A 57 39.15 6.33 -45.78
N THR A 58 39.97 5.76 -46.64
CA THR A 58 39.97 4.43 -47.25
C THR A 58 40.70 3.36 -46.44
N ALA A 59 40.43 2.11 -46.83
CA ALA A 59 41.33 0.94 -46.87
C ALA A 59 41.19 -0.12 -45.75
N GLY A 60 40.99 -1.37 -46.19
CA GLY A 60 41.12 -2.56 -45.35
C GLY A 60 40.23 -3.75 -45.74
N LYS A 61 40.37 -4.27 -46.97
CA LYS A 61 39.80 -5.56 -47.41
C LYS A 61 40.33 -6.72 -46.54
N HIS A 62 39.48 -7.69 -46.19
CA HIS A 62 39.73 -9.11 -46.51
C HIS A 62 38.40 -9.89 -46.65
N ARG A 63 38.32 -10.63 -47.76
CA ARG A 63 37.29 -11.58 -48.23
C ARG A 63 36.91 -12.62 -47.16
N ALA A 64 35.65 -12.99 -46.95
CA ALA A 64 34.69 -13.71 -47.83
C ALA A 64 35.02 -15.19 -48.07
N ALA A 65 34.09 -16.07 -47.64
CA ALA A 65 33.51 -17.23 -48.33
C ALA A 65 32.87 -18.15 -47.26
N SER A 66 31.53 -18.27 -47.24
CA SER A 66 30.74 -19.33 -47.89
C SER A 66 30.68 -20.58 -46.98
N SER A 67 29.66 -21.42 -46.90
CA SER A 67 28.35 -21.62 -47.54
C SER A 67 27.66 -22.73 -46.71
N GLY A 68 26.38 -23.00 -46.95
CA GLY A 68 25.85 -24.34 -46.73
C GLY A 68 24.52 -24.45 -46.00
N ALA A 69 23.45 -24.44 -46.78
CA ALA A 69 22.08 -24.72 -46.38
C ALA A 69 21.77 -26.24 -46.29
N LYS A 70 20.78 -26.59 -45.44
CA LYS A 70 19.79 -27.71 -45.46
C LYS A 70 19.55 -28.15 -44.01
N GLY A 71 18.35 -28.28 -43.45
CA GLY A 71 17.03 -28.52 -44.02
C GLY A 71 16.59 -29.96 -43.74
N ARG A 72 15.72 -30.19 -42.74
CA ARG A 72 14.46 -30.98 -42.80
C ARG A 72 13.96 -31.52 -41.43
N ASN A 73 12.68 -31.22 -41.20
CA ASN A 73 11.58 -32.06 -40.68
C ASN A 73 11.56 -32.69 -39.27
N ARG A 74 10.62 -32.16 -38.47
CA ARG A 74 9.30 -32.76 -38.13
C ARG A 74 9.29 -34.01 -37.25
N SER A 75 8.76 -33.87 -36.02
CA SER A 75 7.71 -34.79 -35.55
C SER A 75 6.85 -34.15 -34.46
N VAL A 76 5.53 -34.22 -34.70
CA VAL A 76 4.43 -33.90 -33.81
C VAL A 76 4.08 -35.18 -33.04
N ARG A 77 3.77 -35.09 -31.75
CA ARG A 77 3.01 -36.15 -31.07
C ARG A 77 1.89 -35.56 -30.19
N LYS A 78 0.70 -36.13 -30.38
CA LYS A 78 -0.62 -35.79 -29.85
C LYS A 78 -0.84 -36.32 -28.41
N LYS A 79 -1.70 -35.57 -27.68
CA LYS A 79 -2.80 -35.92 -26.75
C LYS A 79 -2.86 -37.31 -26.07
N ALA A 80 -3.23 -37.27 -24.77
CA ALA A 80 -4.42 -37.87 -24.13
C ALA A 80 -4.13 -38.03 -22.62
N ALA A 81 -5.05 -38.19 -21.67
CA ALA A 81 -6.45 -37.86 -21.42
C ALA A 81 -6.69 -38.28 -19.94
N LEU A 82 -7.66 -37.65 -19.27
CA LEU A 82 -8.19 -38.03 -17.94
C LEU A 82 -8.74 -39.48 -17.92
N PRO A 83 -8.93 -40.04 -16.72
CA PRO A 83 -10.25 -40.58 -16.43
C PRO A 83 -10.83 -40.13 -15.07
N ALA A 84 -12.16 -40.21 -15.01
CA ALA A 84 -13.05 -39.80 -13.94
C ALA A 84 -13.68 -41.00 -13.21
N LYS A 85 -14.35 -40.69 -12.06
CA LYS A 85 -15.43 -41.45 -11.38
C LYS A 85 -15.02 -42.78 -10.72
N ALA A 86 -15.59 -43.26 -9.61
CA ALA A 86 -16.71 -42.94 -8.72
C ALA A 86 -16.42 -43.66 -7.37
N ARG A 87 -17.12 -43.54 -6.24
CA ARG A 87 -18.53 -43.89 -5.95
C ARG A 87 -18.77 -43.71 -4.44
N THR A 88 -19.93 -43.16 -4.09
CA THR A 88 -20.55 -43.20 -2.76
C THR A 88 -21.16 -44.59 -2.46
N PRO A 89 -21.40 -44.94 -1.19
CA PRO A 89 -22.79 -45.10 -0.70
C PRO A 89 -22.97 -44.52 0.73
N ALA A 90 -24.01 -43.74 1.03
CA ALA A 90 -25.40 -44.11 1.31
C ALA A 90 -25.66 -44.79 2.68
N ARG A 91 -26.20 -43.97 3.61
CA ARG A 91 -27.43 -44.19 4.40
C ARG A 91 -27.43 -45.27 5.50
N GLY A 92 -27.36 -44.80 6.75
CA GLY A 92 -27.86 -45.50 7.95
C GLY A 92 -28.93 -44.65 8.66
N ARG A 93 -30.11 -45.23 8.88
CA ARG A 93 -31.33 -44.61 9.39
C ARG A 93 -31.73 -45.39 10.65
N ARG A 94 -32.03 -44.72 11.78
CA ARG A 94 -32.98 -45.12 12.87
C ARG A 94 -32.81 -44.15 14.05
N ARG A 95 -33.82 -43.34 14.41
CA ARG A 95 -35.08 -43.59 15.14
C ARG A 95 -34.91 -43.81 16.65
N GLY A 96 -35.55 -42.92 17.41
CA GLY A 96 -35.99 -43.08 18.80
C GLY A 96 -35.71 -41.82 19.61
N ARG A 97 -36.58 -41.28 20.47
CA ARG A 97 -37.99 -41.48 20.81
C ARG A 97 -38.30 -40.31 21.79
N ALA A 98 -39.48 -39.71 21.70
CA ALA A 98 -39.94 -38.66 22.62
C ALA A 98 -40.44 -39.23 23.96
N ALA A 99 -40.32 -38.44 25.03
CA ALA A 99 -41.20 -38.34 26.23
C ALA A 99 -40.61 -37.20 27.10
N ALA A 100 -41.23 -36.04 27.37
CA ALA A 100 -42.56 -35.69 27.90
C ALA A 100 -42.70 -35.83 29.43
N ALA A 101 -43.37 -34.82 30.00
CA ALA A 101 -43.90 -34.62 31.37
C ALA A 101 -42.95 -33.91 32.37
N ALA A 102 -43.25 -32.85 33.11
CA ALA A 102 -44.43 -32.02 33.46
C ALA A 102 -44.58 -31.94 35.00
N ALA A 103 -45.15 -30.82 35.45
CA ALA A 103 -45.71 -30.53 36.78
C ALA A 103 -44.73 -30.13 37.90
N ALA A 104 -45.08 -29.28 38.87
CA ALA A 104 -46.13 -28.27 39.04
C ALA A 104 -45.86 -27.52 40.36
N ALA A 105 -46.28 -26.25 40.40
CA ALA A 105 -46.93 -25.51 41.49
C ALA A 105 -46.47 -25.58 42.97
N GLY A 106 -46.38 -24.41 43.60
CA GLY A 106 -46.45 -24.25 45.06
C GLY A 106 -46.28 -22.78 45.51
N ALA A 107 -47.39 -22.13 45.86
CA ALA A 107 -47.45 -20.76 46.37
C ALA A 107 -47.09 -20.67 47.86
N THR A 108 -46.62 -19.50 48.33
CA THR A 108 -47.19 -18.80 49.51
C THR A 108 -46.57 -17.41 49.66
N ALA A 109 -47.43 -16.43 49.90
CA ALA A 109 -47.12 -15.07 50.31
C ALA A 109 -46.69 -15.02 51.79
N ALA A 110 -45.71 -14.19 52.10
CA ALA A 110 -45.44 -13.71 53.44
C ALA A 110 -45.06 -12.23 53.37
N THR A 111 -45.98 -11.39 53.84
CA THR A 111 -45.84 -9.96 54.11
C THR A 111 -44.93 -9.75 55.31
N ALA A 112 -43.83 -9.01 55.13
CA ALA A 112 -43.05 -8.46 56.23
C ALA A 112 -42.72 -6.99 55.94
N ALA A 113 -42.95 -6.19 56.97
CA ALA A 113 -43.05 -4.74 56.94
C ALA A 113 -41.74 -4.02 56.61
N ALA A 114 -41.93 -2.86 55.99
CA ALA A 114 -40.92 -1.87 55.68
C ALA A 114 -40.21 -1.35 56.93
N VAL A 115 -38.88 -1.30 56.87
CA VAL A 115 -38.07 -0.36 57.64
C VAL A 115 -37.19 0.37 56.62
N ALA A 116 -37.64 1.57 56.25
CA ALA A 116 -36.95 2.42 55.29
C ALA A 116 -35.77 3.11 55.99
N SER A 117 -34.56 2.63 55.73
CA SER A 117 -33.34 3.43 55.89
C SER A 117 -33.10 4.20 54.58
N PRO A 118 -32.73 5.49 54.62
CA PRO A 118 -32.39 6.23 53.41
C PRO A 118 -31.02 5.74 52.94
N ALA A 119 -31.00 4.65 52.17
CA ALA A 119 -29.87 4.37 51.31
C ALA A 119 -29.89 5.47 50.25
N THR A 120 -28.96 6.42 50.36
CA THR A 120 -28.59 7.29 49.26
C THR A 120 -28.22 6.36 48.11
N SER A 121 -29.18 6.14 47.20
CA SER A 121 -28.96 5.43 45.95
C SER A 121 -27.97 6.27 45.17
N ALA A 122 -26.67 6.01 45.38
CA ALA A 122 -25.66 6.34 44.41
C ALA A 122 -26.06 5.58 43.17
N THR A 123 -26.78 6.28 42.27
CA THR A 123 -27.02 5.82 40.91
C THR A 123 -25.63 5.57 40.34
N ALA A 124 -25.21 4.31 40.37
CA ALA A 124 -24.02 3.88 39.68
C ALA A 124 -24.31 4.17 38.21
N ILE A 125 -23.78 5.29 37.72
CA ILE A 125 -23.83 5.64 36.31
C ILE A 125 -23.04 4.52 35.63
N THR A 126 -23.77 3.53 35.14
CA THR A 126 -23.22 2.45 34.35
C THR A 126 -22.99 3.06 32.98
N THR A 127 -21.88 3.78 32.81
CA THR A 127 -21.45 4.24 31.50
C THR A 127 -20.84 3.05 30.76
N ASN A 128 -21.68 2.10 30.35
CA ASN A 128 -21.34 1.18 29.28
C ASN A 128 -21.48 1.93 27.94
N THR A 129 -20.78 3.07 27.86
CA THR A 129 -20.86 3.98 26.74
C THR A 129 -19.76 3.57 25.79
N LYS A 130 -20.18 3.08 24.62
CA LYS A 130 -19.33 2.86 23.45
C LYS A 130 -18.36 4.07 23.30
N PRO A 131 -17.05 3.84 23.04
CA PRO A 131 -16.10 4.94 22.94
C PRO A 131 -16.51 5.86 21.77
N GLU A 132 -16.37 7.17 21.99
CA GLU A 132 -16.79 8.21 21.06
C GLU A 132 -15.80 9.39 21.09
N LEU A 133 -15.57 10.02 19.93
CA LEU A 133 -14.79 11.25 19.83
C LEU A 133 -15.61 12.44 20.32
N LEU A 134 -15.18 13.02 21.44
CA LEU A 134 -15.95 14.06 22.12
C LEU A 134 -15.56 15.48 21.63
N PRO A 135 -16.51 16.44 21.60
CA PRO A 135 -16.23 17.85 21.30
C PRO A 135 -15.14 18.48 22.17
N ARG A 136 -15.05 18.06 23.44
CA ARG A 136 -14.00 18.52 24.38
C ARG A 136 -12.57 18.16 23.92
N CYS A 137 -12.43 17.16 23.04
CA CYS A 137 -11.16 16.74 22.44
C CYS A 137 -10.88 17.45 21.10
N GLY A 138 -11.65 18.48 20.76
CA GLY A 138 -11.52 19.21 19.50
C GLY A 138 -12.23 18.54 18.31
N PHE A 139 -12.93 17.42 18.52
CA PHE A 139 -13.74 16.77 17.48
C PHE A 139 -15.14 17.39 17.42
N THR A 140 -15.28 18.44 16.62
CA THR A 140 -16.52 19.21 16.42
C THR A 140 -16.96 19.12 14.98
N GLU A 141 -18.20 19.49 14.68
CA GLU A 141 -18.66 19.58 13.28
C GLU A 141 -17.80 20.53 12.45
N ALA A 142 -17.36 21.64 13.04
CA ALA A 142 -16.45 22.58 12.41
C ALA A 142 -15.09 21.95 12.10
N SER A 143 -14.47 21.20 13.02
CA SER A 143 -13.17 20.56 12.75
C SER A 143 -13.29 19.41 11.74
N ARG A 144 -14.41 18.68 11.73
CA ARG A 144 -14.70 17.65 10.70
C ARG A 144 -14.66 18.20 9.26
N ARG A 145 -15.11 19.45 9.05
CA ARG A 145 -15.04 20.12 7.75
C ARG A 145 -13.61 20.42 7.27
N HIS A 146 -12.63 20.40 8.18
CA HIS A 146 -11.21 20.63 7.87
C HIS A 146 -10.44 19.35 7.53
N ILE A 147 -11.09 18.19 7.49
CA ILE A 147 -10.46 16.95 7.04
C ILE A 147 -10.64 16.87 5.52
N PHE A 148 -9.56 17.01 4.75
CA PHE A 148 -9.62 17.03 3.27
C PHE A 148 -9.43 15.66 2.60
N SER A 149 -9.13 14.60 3.35
CA SER A 149 -8.89 13.25 2.81
C SER A 149 -10.14 12.68 2.11
N ARG A 150 -9.98 11.99 0.98
CA ARG A 150 -11.13 11.39 0.26
C ARG A 150 -11.78 10.24 1.04
N GLY A 151 -10.99 9.47 1.78
CA GLY A 151 -11.44 8.39 2.66
C GLY A 151 -10.80 8.52 4.05
N VAL A 152 -11.55 8.17 5.10
CA VAL A 152 -11.11 8.19 6.50
C VAL A 152 -11.79 7.05 7.25
N TYR A 153 -11.01 6.37 8.08
CA TYR A 153 -11.51 5.42 9.06
C TYR A 153 -10.68 5.56 10.34
N VAL A 154 -11.36 5.79 11.46
CA VAL A 154 -10.75 5.90 12.80
C VAL A 154 -11.49 4.91 13.69
N LEU A 155 -10.73 4.07 14.38
CA LEU A 155 -11.27 3.04 15.27
C LEU A 155 -10.57 3.10 16.63
N ASP A 156 -11.28 2.63 17.64
CA ASP A 156 -10.73 2.31 18.95
C ASP A 156 -10.12 0.90 18.91
N GLU A 157 -8.81 0.79 19.12
CA GLU A 157 -8.04 -0.45 18.90
C GLU A 157 -8.48 -1.58 19.84
N GLU A 158 -8.76 -1.25 21.11
CA GLU A 158 -9.13 -2.25 22.13
C GLU A 158 -10.54 -2.82 21.89
N THR A 159 -11.50 -1.95 21.54
CA THR A 159 -12.91 -2.36 21.39
C THR A 159 -13.33 -2.63 19.95
N ASN A 160 -12.47 -2.35 18.96
CA ASN A 160 -12.78 -2.34 17.54
C ASN A 160 -13.95 -1.41 17.16
N THR A 161 -14.27 -0.44 18.01
CA THR A 161 -15.37 0.48 17.78
C THR A 161 -14.98 1.52 16.73
N PRO A 162 -15.75 1.69 15.64
CA PRO A 162 -15.56 2.83 14.75
C PRO A 162 -15.90 4.14 15.46
N LEU A 163 -14.93 5.05 15.46
CA LEU A 163 -15.00 6.38 16.09
C LEU A 163 -15.35 7.46 15.07
N PHE A 164 -14.83 7.35 13.85
CA PHE A 164 -15.16 8.25 12.75
C PHE A 164 -14.94 7.57 11.40
N GLU A 165 -15.88 7.78 10.47
CA GLU A 165 -15.83 7.21 9.14
C GLU A 165 -16.22 8.24 8.08
N ARG A 166 -15.52 8.22 6.95
CA ARG A 166 -15.92 8.91 5.72
C ARG A 166 -15.44 8.10 4.52
N ASN A 167 -16.37 7.65 3.67
CA ASN A 167 -16.05 6.81 2.52
C ASN A 167 -15.15 5.62 2.89
N ALA A 168 -15.39 5.01 4.07
CA ALA A 168 -14.50 4.01 4.65
C ALA A 168 -14.45 2.69 3.85
N ASP A 169 -15.47 2.43 3.03
CA ASP A 169 -15.58 1.26 2.17
C ASP A 169 -15.31 1.56 0.68
N THR A 170 -14.85 2.78 0.38
CA THR A 170 -14.49 3.15 -1.00
C THR A 170 -13.13 2.59 -1.38
N VAL A 171 -13.11 1.78 -2.44
CA VAL A 171 -11.88 1.23 -3.01
C VAL A 171 -11.09 2.33 -3.71
N ALA A 172 -9.80 2.45 -3.37
CA ALA A 172 -8.89 3.42 -3.97
C ALA A 172 -7.45 2.89 -4.04
N PRO A 173 -6.62 3.40 -4.96
CA PRO A 173 -5.19 3.12 -4.95
C PRO A 173 -4.55 3.59 -3.64
N ILE A 174 -3.80 2.71 -2.99
CA ILE A 174 -3.23 2.96 -1.64
C ILE A 174 -1.77 3.37 -1.65
N ALA A 175 -1.15 3.40 -2.83
CA ALA A 175 0.25 3.73 -3.01
C ALA A 175 1.15 2.97 -2.02
N SER A 176 2.11 3.65 -1.40
CA SER A 176 3.12 3.06 -0.52
C SER A 176 2.59 2.42 0.77
N VAL A 177 1.33 2.62 1.15
CA VAL A 177 0.72 1.85 2.26
C VAL A 177 0.77 0.35 1.97
N THR A 178 0.82 -0.05 0.69
CA THR A 178 1.15 -1.41 0.22
C THR A 178 2.31 -2.04 1.00
N LYS A 179 3.36 -1.27 1.33
CA LYS A 179 4.57 -1.81 1.94
C LYS A 179 4.33 -2.38 3.34
N LEU A 180 3.22 -2.05 3.99
CA LEU A 180 2.80 -2.73 5.23
C LEU A 180 2.46 -4.20 4.97
N MET A 181 1.72 -4.52 3.90
CA MET A 181 1.48 -5.91 3.51
C MET A 181 2.77 -6.60 3.06
N THR A 182 3.63 -5.90 2.32
CA THR A 182 4.96 -6.39 1.93
C THR A 182 5.77 -6.78 3.17
N ALA A 183 5.73 -5.97 4.23
CA ALA A 183 6.40 -6.26 5.50
C ALA A 183 5.82 -7.50 6.20
N ILE A 184 4.49 -7.64 6.26
CA ILE A 184 3.82 -8.81 6.86
C ILE A 184 4.28 -10.09 6.15
N VAL A 185 4.14 -10.16 4.82
CA VAL A 185 4.55 -11.33 4.04
C VAL A 185 6.05 -11.59 4.15
N TRP A 186 6.86 -10.53 4.24
CA TRP A 186 8.31 -10.67 4.41
C TRP A 186 8.66 -11.34 5.74
N LEU A 187 8.02 -10.91 6.83
CA LEU A 187 8.22 -11.40 8.19
C LEU A 187 7.65 -12.81 8.42
N ASP A 188 6.64 -13.23 7.65
CA ASP A 188 6.09 -14.58 7.71
C ASP A 188 7.09 -15.68 7.29
N GLN A 189 8.18 -15.32 6.62
CA GLN A 189 9.27 -16.23 6.21
C GLN A 189 10.21 -16.58 7.39
N LYS A 190 9.67 -17.17 8.45
CA LYS A 190 10.40 -17.46 9.70
C LYS A 190 11.63 -18.37 9.53
N SER A 191 11.68 -19.16 8.46
CA SER A 191 12.81 -20.03 8.17
C SER A 191 14.03 -19.31 7.59
N LEU A 192 13.88 -18.05 7.15
CA LEU A 192 14.97 -17.27 6.55
C LEU A 192 15.53 -16.26 7.55
N PRO A 193 16.81 -16.38 7.97
CA PRO A 193 17.42 -15.46 8.91
C PRO A 193 17.40 -14.02 8.41
N MET A 194 17.01 -13.08 9.27
CA MET A 194 17.01 -11.65 8.93
C MET A 194 18.42 -11.06 8.68
N ALA A 195 19.46 -11.77 9.10
CA ALA A 195 20.85 -11.44 8.83
C ALA A 195 21.33 -11.80 7.40
N ASN A 196 20.57 -12.65 6.68
CA ASN A 196 20.92 -13.01 5.31
C ASN A 196 21.03 -11.76 4.43
N ARG A 197 21.97 -11.79 3.49
CA ARG A 197 22.23 -10.67 2.59
C ARG A 197 21.35 -10.80 1.35
N LEU A 198 20.78 -9.67 0.94
CA LEU A 198 20.03 -9.50 -0.28
C LEU A 198 20.70 -8.42 -1.11
N GLU A 199 21.00 -8.74 -2.36
CA GLU A 199 21.55 -7.80 -3.34
C GLU A 199 20.44 -7.16 -4.17
N VAL A 200 20.56 -5.86 -4.43
CA VAL A 200 19.74 -5.14 -5.40
C VAL A 200 20.26 -5.44 -6.80
N THR A 201 19.39 -5.89 -7.70
CA THR A 201 19.76 -6.18 -9.10
C THR A 201 19.02 -5.26 -10.08
N GLU A 202 19.35 -5.38 -11.36
CA GLU A 202 18.65 -4.66 -12.44
C GLU A 202 17.14 -4.97 -12.49
N ASP A 203 16.72 -6.15 -12.02
CA ASP A 203 15.31 -6.57 -11.95
C ASP A 203 14.50 -5.82 -10.86
N ASP A 204 15.16 -5.02 -10.02
CA ASP A 204 14.52 -4.19 -9.00
C ASP A 204 14.31 -2.75 -9.45
N LEU A 205 14.80 -2.39 -10.64
CA LEU A 205 14.61 -1.07 -11.21
C LEU A 205 13.14 -0.89 -11.59
N ASP A 206 12.50 0.16 -11.06
CA ASP A 206 11.23 0.64 -11.59
C ASP A 206 11.45 1.84 -12.53
N ASN A 207 10.71 1.86 -13.62
CA ASN A 207 10.61 3.02 -14.53
C ASN A 207 9.22 3.68 -14.41
N LEU A 208 8.46 3.34 -13.36
CA LEU A 208 7.09 3.80 -13.17
C LEU A 208 7.10 5.12 -12.39
N LYS A 209 6.23 6.06 -12.80
CA LYS A 209 6.00 7.32 -12.07
C LYS A 209 7.27 8.16 -11.79
N PHE A 210 8.32 7.96 -12.58
CA PHE A 210 9.62 8.64 -12.45
C PHE A 210 10.20 8.56 -11.02
N THR A 211 10.01 7.42 -10.33
CA THR A 211 10.52 7.32 -8.96
C THR A 211 12.04 7.12 -8.93
N HIS A 212 12.66 7.64 -7.88
CA HIS A 212 14.11 7.56 -7.67
C HIS A 212 14.39 6.68 -6.46
N SER A 213 15.52 5.97 -6.51
CA SER A 213 16.01 5.15 -5.41
C SER A 213 17.42 5.60 -5.02
N ARG A 214 17.69 5.57 -3.72
CA ARG A 214 19.04 5.77 -3.16
C ARG A 214 19.86 4.48 -3.10
N LEU A 215 19.24 3.34 -3.39
CA LEU A 215 19.92 2.05 -3.46
C LEU A 215 20.43 1.82 -4.87
N ASN A 216 21.75 1.74 -5.04
CA ASN A 216 22.33 1.40 -6.34
C ASN A 216 22.18 -0.11 -6.63
N VAL A 217 22.19 -0.47 -7.91
CA VAL A 217 22.37 -1.86 -8.33
C VAL A 217 23.72 -2.36 -7.79
N GLY A 218 23.75 -3.59 -7.28
CA GLY A 218 24.88 -4.17 -6.57
C GLY A 218 24.94 -3.84 -5.08
N ALA A 219 24.06 -2.98 -4.56
CA ALA A 219 23.96 -2.74 -3.12
C ALA A 219 23.49 -4.01 -2.42
N SER A 220 24.22 -4.45 -1.38
CA SER A 220 23.91 -5.64 -0.59
C SER A 220 23.62 -5.26 0.85
N LEU A 221 22.41 -5.56 1.32
CA LEU A 221 21.96 -5.26 2.68
C LEU A 221 21.41 -6.52 3.35
N SER A 222 21.30 -6.51 4.68
CA SER A 222 20.61 -7.61 5.36
C SER A 222 19.10 -7.58 5.04
N ARG A 223 18.42 -8.72 5.19
CA ARG A 223 16.95 -8.80 5.08
C ARG A 223 16.25 -7.88 6.09
N ALA A 224 16.83 -7.68 7.27
CA ALA A 224 16.37 -6.69 8.25
C ALA A 224 16.48 -5.26 7.72
N ASP A 225 17.63 -4.88 7.18
CA ASP A 225 17.88 -3.53 6.67
C ASP A 225 17.00 -3.22 5.45
N MET A 226 16.80 -4.21 4.57
CA MET A 226 15.88 -4.09 3.43
C MET A 226 14.46 -3.78 3.89
N LEU A 227 13.94 -4.53 4.88
CA LEU A 227 12.65 -4.24 5.50
C LEU A 227 12.63 -2.85 6.14
N HIS A 228 13.69 -2.51 6.88
CA HIS A 228 13.79 -1.24 7.60
C HIS A 228 13.71 -0.04 6.66
N ILE A 229 14.50 -0.01 5.58
CA ILE A 229 14.48 1.10 4.62
C ILE A 229 13.23 1.12 3.75
N ALA A 230 12.66 -0.05 3.45
CA ALA A 230 11.36 -0.15 2.76
C ALA A 230 10.26 0.55 3.57
N LEU A 231 10.29 0.47 4.90
CA LEU A 231 9.29 1.12 5.77
C LEU A 231 9.68 2.55 6.16
N MET A 232 10.92 2.79 6.59
CA MET A 232 11.37 4.10 7.09
C MET A 232 11.39 5.16 6.00
N SER A 233 11.90 4.82 4.82
CA SER A 233 12.06 5.73 3.70
C SER A 233 11.06 5.47 2.57
N SER A 234 10.12 4.56 2.77
CA SER A 234 9.23 4.06 1.72
C SER A 234 9.99 3.56 0.48
N GLU A 235 11.13 2.90 0.68
CA GLU A 235 12.05 2.62 -0.42
C GLU A 235 11.51 1.55 -1.39
N ASN A 236 11.30 1.94 -2.65
CA ASN A 236 10.68 1.08 -3.68
C ASN A 236 11.60 -0.05 -4.12
N ARG A 237 12.88 0.22 -4.33
CA ARG A 237 13.84 -0.77 -4.82
C ARG A 237 14.10 -1.85 -3.78
N ALA A 238 14.09 -1.51 -2.50
CA ALA A 238 14.13 -2.48 -1.40
C ALA A 238 12.90 -3.41 -1.43
N ALA A 239 11.70 -2.84 -1.52
CA ALA A 239 10.46 -3.63 -1.61
C ALA A 239 10.40 -4.50 -2.89
N ALA A 240 10.97 -3.99 -3.99
CA ALA A 240 11.14 -4.76 -5.23
C ALA A 240 12.12 -5.93 -5.01
N ALA A 241 13.29 -5.69 -4.42
CA ALA A 241 14.26 -6.75 -4.12
C ALA A 241 13.66 -7.82 -3.19
N MET A 242 12.97 -7.40 -2.14
CA MET A 242 12.30 -8.30 -1.18
C MET A 242 11.29 -9.23 -1.87
N SER A 243 10.46 -8.67 -2.76
CA SER A 243 9.47 -9.49 -3.48
C SER A 243 10.12 -10.41 -4.53
N ARG A 244 11.28 -10.06 -5.09
CA ARG A 244 12.05 -10.95 -5.98
C ARG A 244 12.71 -12.10 -5.22
N ASP A 245 13.29 -11.81 -4.05
CA ASP A 245 14.01 -12.78 -3.20
C ASP A 245 13.11 -13.80 -2.50
N TYR A 246 11.79 -13.57 -2.51
CA TYR A 246 10.84 -14.49 -1.91
C TYR A 246 10.92 -15.89 -2.55
N PRO A 247 10.79 -16.99 -1.78
CA PRO A 247 10.69 -18.33 -2.33
C PRO A 247 9.56 -18.44 -3.37
N GLY A 248 9.91 -18.76 -4.62
CA GLY A 248 8.97 -18.75 -5.76
C GLY A 248 8.88 -17.42 -6.51
N GLY A 249 9.72 -16.44 -6.14
CA GLY A 249 9.87 -15.15 -6.80
C GLY A 249 8.69 -14.20 -6.61
N ARG A 250 8.69 -13.13 -7.42
CA ARG A 250 7.64 -12.09 -7.39
C ARG A 250 6.22 -12.67 -7.48
N PRO A 251 5.90 -13.60 -8.40
CA PRO A 251 4.53 -14.13 -8.50
C PRO A 251 4.06 -14.80 -7.21
N ALA A 252 4.94 -15.57 -6.55
CA ALA A 252 4.61 -16.20 -5.27
C ALA A 252 4.46 -15.17 -4.14
N PHE A 253 5.29 -14.12 -4.14
CA PHE A 253 5.16 -13.02 -3.18
C PHE A 253 3.81 -12.30 -3.30
N ILE A 254 3.40 -11.96 -4.52
CA ILE A 254 2.11 -11.29 -4.77
C ILE A 254 0.93 -12.20 -4.46
N ALA A 255 1.03 -13.50 -4.77
CA ALA A 255 0.04 -14.47 -4.34
C ALA A 255 -0.06 -14.53 -2.80
N ALA A 256 1.06 -14.52 -2.08
CA ALA A 256 1.09 -14.50 -0.63
C ALA A 256 0.48 -13.20 -0.05
N MET A 257 0.75 -12.03 -0.64
CA MET A 257 0.13 -10.76 -0.24
C MET A 257 -1.40 -10.81 -0.36
N ASN A 258 -1.91 -11.30 -1.50
CA ASN A 258 -3.36 -11.40 -1.72
C ASN A 258 -4.00 -12.48 -0.82
N ALA A 259 -3.32 -13.62 -0.61
CA ALA A 259 -3.78 -14.64 0.33
C ALA A 259 -3.85 -14.12 1.77
N ARG A 260 -2.87 -13.30 2.18
CA ARG A 260 -2.86 -12.65 3.49
C ARG A 260 -4.00 -11.64 3.64
N ALA A 261 -4.28 -10.84 2.61
CA ALA A 261 -5.43 -9.93 2.60
C ALA A 261 -6.76 -10.68 2.83
N GLN A 262 -6.96 -11.81 2.14
CA GLN A 262 -8.15 -12.64 2.35
C GLN A 262 -8.22 -13.23 3.77
N ALA A 263 -7.08 -13.68 4.31
CA ALA A 263 -7.00 -14.21 5.67
C ALA A 263 -7.29 -13.15 6.76
N LEU A 264 -7.01 -11.87 6.47
CA LEU A 264 -7.32 -10.74 7.35
C LEU A 264 -8.75 -10.20 7.15
N GLY A 265 -9.55 -10.79 6.25
CA GLY A 265 -10.91 -10.32 5.99
C GLY A 265 -10.96 -9.03 5.18
N MET A 266 -10.04 -8.84 4.23
CA MET A 266 -9.95 -7.67 3.35
C MET A 266 -10.40 -8.00 1.90
N PRO A 267 -11.68 -8.32 1.64
CA PRO A 267 -12.14 -8.81 0.34
C PRO A 267 -12.08 -7.78 -0.80
N HIS A 268 -12.02 -6.48 -0.49
CA HIS A 268 -11.90 -5.39 -1.49
C HIS A 268 -10.45 -4.93 -1.71
N THR A 269 -9.49 -5.64 -1.11
CA THR A 269 -8.06 -5.34 -1.23
C THR A 269 -7.41 -6.25 -2.26
N HIS A 270 -6.61 -5.66 -3.14
CA HIS A 270 -5.85 -6.36 -4.16
C HIS A 270 -4.45 -5.76 -4.29
N PHE A 271 -3.45 -6.63 -4.48
CA PHE A 271 -2.07 -6.25 -4.73
C PHE A 271 -1.58 -6.81 -6.06
N GLU A 272 -1.03 -5.95 -6.91
CA GLU A 272 -0.33 -6.30 -8.15
C GLU A 272 1.21 -6.29 -7.95
N ASN A 273 1.72 -5.43 -7.05
CA ASN A 273 3.14 -5.39 -6.71
C ASN A 273 3.41 -5.11 -5.22
N GLY A 274 4.66 -5.30 -4.79
CA GLY A 274 5.10 -5.05 -3.40
C GLY A 274 5.49 -3.60 -3.08
N THR A 275 5.53 -2.70 -4.07
CA THR A 275 6.07 -1.33 -3.89
C THR A 275 4.98 -0.30 -3.63
N GLY A 276 3.77 -0.53 -4.16
CA GLY A 276 2.69 0.46 -4.19
C GLY A 276 2.76 1.41 -5.37
N LEU A 277 3.63 1.17 -6.35
CA LEU A 277 3.69 1.98 -7.57
C LEU A 277 2.52 1.70 -8.50
N SER A 278 1.97 0.49 -8.48
CA SER A 278 0.82 0.15 -9.31
C SER A 278 -0.44 0.89 -8.81
N PRO A 279 -1.24 1.47 -9.71
CA PRO A 279 -2.58 1.95 -9.35
C PRO A 279 -3.55 0.81 -9.00
N GLU A 280 -3.26 -0.43 -9.42
CA GLU A 280 -4.06 -1.63 -9.14
C GLU A 280 -3.82 -2.19 -7.73
N ASN A 281 -2.84 -1.66 -7.00
CA ASN A 281 -2.74 -1.86 -5.56
C ASN A 281 -3.83 -1.02 -4.87
N VAL A 282 -4.94 -1.67 -4.54
CA VAL A 282 -6.15 -1.02 -4.02
C VAL A 282 -6.59 -1.63 -2.69
N SER A 283 -7.27 -0.83 -1.88
CA SER A 283 -7.93 -1.24 -0.64
C SER A 283 -8.97 -0.19 -0.25
N THR A 284 -9.64 -0.39 0.88
CA THR A 284 -10.53 0.60 1.51
C THR A 284 -9.91 1.11 2.81
N PRO A 285 -10.25 2.33 3.28
CA PRO A 285 -9.81 2.79 4.59
C PRO A 285 -10.12 1.83 5.74
N ARG A 286 -11.27 1.15 5.70
CA ARG A 286 -11.66 0.15 6.71
C ARG A 286 -10.74 -1.07 6.67
N GLU A 287 -10.51 -1.62 5.48
CA GLU A 287 -9.68 -2.82 5.33
C GLU A 287 -8.22 -2.58 5.67
N LEU A 288 -7.67 -1.40 5.33
CA LEU A 288 -6.32 -1.02 5.72
C LEU A 288 -6.09 -1.06 7.24
N ALA A 289 -7.13 -0.83 8.03
CA ALA A 289 -7.03 -0.89 9.47
C ALA A 289 -6.87 -2.33 9.99
N GLU A 290 -7.27 -3.36 9.24
CA GLU A 290 -7.02 -4.76 9.61
C GLU A 290 -5.52 -5.12 9.58
N LEU A 291 -4.67 -4.32 8.93
CA LEU A 291 -3.21 -4.53 8.88
C LEU A 291 -2.49 -4.21 10.19
N VAL A 292 -3.14 -3.47 11.10
CA VAL A 292 -2.54 -2.96 12.35
C VAL A 292 -3.24 -3.49 13.60
N LYS A 293 -4.17 -4.43 13.46
CA LYS A 293 -4.84 -5.13 14.57
C LYS A 293 -4.07 -6.37 15.00
#